data_AF-X1HLN8-F1
#
_entry.id   AF-X1HLN8-F1
#
_cell.length_a   1.000
_cell.length_b   1.000
_cell.length_c   1.000
_cell.angle_alpha   90.00
_cell.angle_beta   90.00
_cell.angle_gamma   90.00
#
_symmetry.space_group_name_H-M   'P 1'
#
loop_
_entity.id
_entity.type
_entity.pdbx_description
1 polymer ?
#
loop_
_entity_poly.entity_id
_entity_poly.type
_entity_poly.pdbx_seq_one_letter_code
_entity_poly.pdbx_strand_id
1 'polypeptide(L)'
;VEITGRFLTPVMKIVGLPGESGLVWATAMVTNIYGGLVVFFSLAMKTPFTIAQVTILCTMILIAHSMPIELRIAQKAGVQLWFMLVLRVFGAFILGWILNVIYSSFHFLQEEVTILWKPGNEDPSLLYWIVCQLKGYGVIFLIILVLISLMRVFKKLGVINRLNKLLEPLLRILGMSKAAAPLTIIGMTLGVSYGGGLIINEAKSGVLSKRDIFLSLSLMGLSHSLIEDTLLMVAMGASLSGVLLGRVLFTIVVMFILIKCIKRLSEYRF
;
A
#
# COMPACT_ATOMS: atom_id res chain seq x y z
N VAL A 1 2.58 22.61 -9.06
CA VAL A 1 2.68 21.25 -9.63
C VAL A 1 4.02 21.07 -10.35
N GLU A 2 4.35 21.94 -11.33
CA GLU A 2 5.60 21.82 -12.10
C GLU A 2 6.91 21.90 -11.27
N ILE A 3 7.01 22.82 -10.31
CA ILE A 3 8.25 23.00 -9.52
C ILE A 3 8.52 21.79 -8.61
N THR A 4 7.51 21.28 -7.92
CA THR A 4 7.62 20.08 -7.07
C THR A 4 7.81 18.81 -7.91
N GLY A 5 7.19 18.72 -9.09
CA GLY A 5 7.37 17.62 -10.04
C GLY A 5 8.81 17.48 -10.54
N ARG A 6 9.55 18.59 -10.73
CA ARG A 6 10.97 18.55 -11.14
C ARG A 6 11.88 17.85 -10.13
N PHE A 7 11.62 18.01 -8.83
CA PHE A 7 12.43 17.35 -7.79
C PHE A 7 12.13 15.86 -7.66
N LEU A 8 10.90 15.43 -7.97
CA LEU A 8 10.50 14.02 -7.90
C LEU A 8 10.75 13.26 -9.20
N THR A 9 10.91 13.98 -10.32
CA THR A 9 11.17 13.40 -11.65
C THR A 9 12.34 12.40 -11.67
N PRO A 10 13.53 12.70 -11.12
CA PRO A 10 14.66 11.76 -11.15
C PRO A 10 14.33 10.44 -10.44
N VAL A 11 13.61 10.51 -9.32
CA VAL A 11 13.21 9.35 -8.53
C VAL A 11 12.17 8.53 -9.29
N MET A 12 11.16 9.18 -9.86
CA MET A 12 10.08 8.49 -10.60
C MET A 12 10.59 7.83 -11.89
N LYS A 13 11.55 8.44 -12.59
CA LYS A 13 12.13 7.87 -13.81
C LYS A 13 12.83 6.53 -13.57
N ILE A 14 13.47 6.34 -12.41
CA ILE A 14 14.13 5.07 -12.06
C ILE A 14 13.12 3.92 -12.01
N VAL A 15 11.90 4.19 -11.54
CA VAL A 15 10.81 3.20 -11.45
C VAL A 15 9.90 3.23 -12.70
N GLY A 16 10.32 3.88 -13.79
CA GLY A 16 9.57 3.90 -15.05
C GLY A 16 8.31 4.74 -15.03
N LEU A 17 8.16 5.64 -14.05
CA LEU A 17 6.99 6.50 -13.90
C LEU A 17 7.24 7.92 -14.43
N PRO A 18 6.20 8.60 -14.95
CA PRO A 18 6.23 10.03 -15.21
C PRO A 18 6.55 10.83 -13.93
N GLY A 19 7.24 11.96 -14.06
CA GLY A 19 7.64 12.78 -12.91
C GLY A 19 6.46 13.27 -12.06
N GLU A 20 5.31 13.52 -12.71
CA GLU A 20 4.07 13.96 -12.06
C GLU A 20 3.48 12.90 -11.12
N SER A 21 3.74 11.60 -11.36
CA SER A 21 3.35 10.51 -10.45
C SER A 21 3.99 10.63 -9.07
N GLY A 22 5.11 11.36 -8.97
CA GLY A 22 5.73 11.67 -7.68
C GLY A 22 4.79 12.48 -6.78
N LEU A 23 3.98 13.38 -7.33
CA LEU A 23 2.99 14.13 -6.56
C LEU A 23 1.89 13.21 -6.03
N VAL A 24 1.42 12.25 -6.85
CA VAL A 24 0.44 11.25 -6.42
C VAL A 24 0.95 10.48 -5.22
N TRP A 25 2.18 9.97 -5.30
CA TRP A 25 2.76 9.17 -4.24
C TRP A 25 3.05 10.00 -2.99
N ALA A 26 3.59 11.22 -3.14
CA ALA A 26 3.83 12.13 -2.02
C ALA A 26 2.52 12.48 -1.29
N THR A 27 1.45 12.79 -2.04
CA THR A 27 0.13 13.04 -1.46
C THR A 27 -0.37 11.81 -0.71
N ALA A 28 -0.27 10.61 -1.28
CA ALA A 28 -0.69 9.37 -0.61
C ALA A 28 0.09 9.09 0.68
N MET A 29 1.41 9.30 0.66
CA MET A 29 2.29 9.15 1.82
C MET A 29 1.88 10.09 2.96
N VAL A 30 1.57 11.35 2.68
CA VAL A 30 1.22 12.34 3.71
C VAL A 30 -0.22 12.18 4.19
N THR A 31 -1.14 11.88 3.29
CA THR A 31 -2.59 11.86 3.57
C THR A 31 -3.10 10.43 3.75
N ASN A 32 -3.48 9.78 2.65
CA ASN A 32 -3.94 8.39 2.55
C ASN A 32 -4.09 8.02 1.06
N ILE A 33 -4.46 6.75 0.79
CA ILE A 33 -4.68 6.25 -0.57
C ILE A 33 -5.66 7.13 -1.35
N TYR A 34 -6.80 7.51 -0.76
CA TYR A 34 -7.83 8.30 -1.45
C TYR A 34 -7.33 9.68 -1.87
N GLY A 35 -6.55 10.34 -1.02
CA GLY A 35 -5.89 11.61 -1.37
C GLY A 35 -4.96 11.46 -2.58
N GLY A 36 -4.19 10.37 -2.63
CA GLY A 36 -3.40 10.02 -3.80
C GLY A 36 -4.25 9.80 -5.06
N LEU A 37 -5.32 9.01 -4.96
CA LEU A 37 -6.19 8.70 -6.10
C LEU A 37 -6.84 9.95 -6.71
N VAL A 38 -7.24 10.93 -5.91
CA VAL A 38 -7.77 12.22 -6.41
C VAL A 38 -6.76 12.92 -7.31
N VAL A 39 -5.49 12.98 -6.88
CA VAL A 39 -4.41 13.58 -7.67
C VAL A 39 -4.13 12.75 -8.92
N PHE A 40 -4.12 11.42 -8.80
CA PHE A 40 -3.95 10.51 -9.94
C PHE A 40 -5.00 10.76 -11.01
N PHE A 41 -6.29 10.82 -10.68
CA PHE A 41 -7.35 11.07 -11.66
C PHE A 41 -7.16 12.39 -12.40
N SER A 42 -6.73 13.44 -11.69
CA SER A 42 -6.44 14.74 -12.31
C SER A 42 -5.30 14.69 -13.32
N LEU A 43 -4.29 13.86 -13.07
CA LEU A 43 -3.15 13.67 -13.99
C LEU A 43 -3.51 12.71 -15.14
N ALA A 44 -4.22 11.63 -14.85
CA ALA A 44 -4.57 10.60 -15.81
C ALA A 44 -5.56 11.10 -16.89
N MET A 45 -6.25 12.22 -16.64
CA MET A 45 -7.02 12.94 -17.66
C MET A 45 -6.14 13.67 -18.68
N LYS A 46 -4.93 14.08 -18.29
CA LYS A 46 -4.00 14.89 -19.11
C LYS A 46 -2.94 14.04 -19.80
N THR A 47 -2.48 12.99 -19.13
CA THR A 47 -1.39 12.14 -19.58
C THR A 47 -1.86 10.69 -19.58
N PRO A 48 -1.76 9.96 -20.72
CA PRO A 48 -2.08 8.54 -20.75
C PRO A 48 -1.08 7.75 -19.89
N PHE A 49 -1.58 6.73 -19.20
CA PHE A 49 -0.76 5.81 -18.40
C PHE A 49 -0.90 4.39 -18.93
N THR A 50 0.17 3.62 -18.92
CA THR A 50 0.08 2.17 -19.19
C THR A 50 -0.38 1.42 -17.94
N ILE A 51 -0.95 0.22 -18.12
CA ILE A 51 -1.32 -0.65 -17.00
C ILE A 51 -0.09 -0.95 -16.11
N ALA A 52 1.10 -1.11 -16.71
CA ALA A 52 2.35 -1.29 -15.99
C ALA A 52 2.65 -0.10 -15.06
N GLN A 53 2.55 1.13 -15.56
CA GLN A 53 2.80 2.35 -14.77
C GLN A 53 1.79 2.51 -13.65
N VAL A 54 0.49 2.31 -13.93
CA VAL A 54 -0.55 2.33 -12.89
C VAL A 54 -0.25 1.26 -11.82
N THR A 55 0.13 0.05 -12.24
CA THR A 55 0.45 -1.06 -11.34
C THR A 55 1.64 -0.73 -10.43
N ILE A 56 2.71 -0.15 -10.98
CA ILE A 56 3.90 0.26 -10.22
C ILE A 56 3.53 1.33 -9.19
N LEU A 57 2.85 2.40 -9.63
CA LEU A 57 2.44 3.50 -8.76
C LEU A 57 1.51 3.03 -7.64
N CYS A 58 0.48 2.25 -7.97
CA CYS A 58 -0.44 1.66 -7.00
C CYS A 58 0.29 0.76 -6.00
N THR A 59 1.25 -0.06 -6.45
CA THR A 59 2.04 -0.93 -5.56
C THR A 59 2.89 -0.10 -4.59
N MET A 60 3.51 0.98 -5.07
CA MET A 60 4.27 1.90 -4.21
C MET A 60 3.37 2.60 -3.17
N ILE A 61 2.16 3.01 -3.57
CA ILE A 61 1.16 3.59 -2.66
C ILE A 61 0.71 2.56 -1.61
N LEU A 62 0.45 1.31 -2.02
CA LEU A 62 0.04 0.24 -1.10
C LEU A 62 1.06 -0.02 0.01
N ILE A 63 2.35 0.14 -0.28
CA ILE A 63 3.41 -0.01 0.73
C ILE A 63 3.60 1.28 1.54
N ALA A 64 3.52 2.45 0.90
CA ALA A 64 3.78 3.74 1.54
C ALA A 64 2.62 4.73 1.34
N HIS A 65 1.70 4.71 2.30
CA HIS A 65 0.60 5.67 2.43
C HIS A 65 0.32 5.96 3.91
N SER A 66 -0.41 7.04 4.21
CA SER A 66 -0.84 7.38 5.58
C SER A 66 0.32 7.41 6.61
N MET A 67 1.52 7.75 6.15
CA MET A 67 2.78 7.61 6.90
C MET A 67 2.76 8.33 8.25
N PRO A 68 2.23 9.56 8.38
CA PRO A 68 2.19 10.25 9.68
C PRO A 68 1.44 9.45 10.76
N ILE A 69 0.38 8.74 10.38
CA ILE A 69 -0.44 7.96 11.32
C ILE A 69 0.21 6.61 11.57
N GLU A 70 0.55 5.88 10.51
CA GLU A 70 1.02 4.50 10.62
C GLU A 70 2.41 4.39 11.25
N LEU A 71 3.30 5.35 11.00
CA LEU A 71 4.59 5.41 11.69
C LEU A 71 4.42 5.70 13.18
N ARG A 72 3.45 6.52 13.57
CA ARG A 72 3.16 6.81 14.98
C ARG A 72 2.53 5.61 15.68
N ILE A 73 1.70 4.84 15.00
CA ILE A 73 1.16 3.58 15.52
C ILE A 73 2.30 2.59 15.78
N ALA A 74 3.20 2.41 14.80
CA ALA A 74 4.35 1.52 14.97
C ALA A 74 5.28 1.99 16.11
N GLN A 75 5.51 3.30 16.22
CA GLN A 75 6.27 3.89 17.32
C GLN A 75 5.65 3.63 18.69
N LYS A 76 4.33 3.81 18.82
CA LYS A 76 3.61 3.55 20.08
C LYS A 76 3.60 2.08 20.47
N ALA A 77 3.72 1.17 19.51
CA ALA A 77 3.85 -0.25 19.76
C ALA A 77 5.27 -0.68 20.18
N GLY A 78 6.28 0.17 19.94
CA GLY A 78 7.67 -0.07 20.35
C GLY A 78 8.67 -0.23 19.21
N VAL A 79 8.27 0.00 17.95
CA VAL A 79 9.19 -0.05 16.80
C VAL A 79 9.76 1.35 16.51
N GLN A 80 11.04 1.43 16.18
CA GLN A 80 11.65 2.72 15.84
C GLN A 80 11.04 3.34 14.58
N LEU A 81 10.71 4.64 14.67
CA LEU A 81 10.07 5.40 13.58
C LEU A 81 10.93 5.38 12.31
N TRP A 82 12.23 5.63 12.44
CA TRP A 82 13.16 5.68 11.31
C TRP A 82 13.28 4.35 10.58
N PHE A 83 13.31 3.25 11.33
CA PHE A 83 13.31 1.91 10.73
C PHE A 83 12.06 1.70 9.87
N MET A 84 10.87 1.99 10.42
CA MET A 84 9.61 1.81 9.67
C MET A 84 9.50 2.76 8.47
N LEU A 85 9.96 4.00 8.60
CA LEU A 85 10.01 4.95 7.50
C LEU A 85 10.88 4.42 6.35
N VAL A 86 12.10 4.01 6.66
CA VAL A 86 13.05 3.46 5.68
C VAL A 86 12.50 2.18 5.07
N LEU A 87 12.04 1.23 5.88
CA LEU A 87 11.50 -0.04 5.41
C LEU A 87 10.40 0.16 4.37
N ARG A 88 9.48 1.09 4.62
CA ARG A 88 8.32 1.31 3.76
C ARG A 88 8.64 2.14 2.53
N VAL A 89 9.31 3.29 2.69
CA VAL A 89 9.62 4.17 1.55
C VAL A 89 10.63 3.49 0.62
N PHE A 90 11.69 2.93 1.19
CA PHE A 90 12.70 2.24 0.40
C PHE A 90 12.19 0.91 -0.14
N GLY A 91 11.39 0.17 0.64
CA GLY A 91 10.74 -1.06 0.17
C GLY A 91 9.77 -0.82 -0.98
N ALA A 92 8.94 0.22 -0.89
CA ALA A 92 8.06 0.64 -1.99
C ALA A 92 8.87 0.97 -3.25
N PHE A 93 9.96 1.73 -3.10
CA PHE A 93 10.82 2.10 -4.21
C PHE A 93 11.52 0.90 -4.86
N ILE A 94 12.09 -0.01 -4.06
CA ILE A 94 12.72 -1.23 -4.57
C ILE A 94 11.70 -2.08 -5.31
N LEU A 95 10.52 -2.31 -4.74
CA LEU A 95 9.52 -3.12 -5.43
C LEU A 95 9.04 -2.44 -6.71
N GLY A 96 8.81 -1.13 -6.70
CA GLY A 96 8.47 -0.38 -7.91
C GLY A 96 9.54 -0.50 -9.00
N TRP A 97 10.82 -0.43 -8.61
CA TRP A 97 11.94 -0.65 -9.53
C TRP A 97 12.00 -2.07 -10.08
N ILE A 98 11.83 -3.09 -9.24
CA ILE A 98 11.79 -4.50 -9.67
C ILE A 98 10.65 -4.72 -10.66
N LEU A 99 9.45 -4.21 -10.36
CA LEU A 99 8.29 -4.32 -11.25
C LEU A 99 8.54 -3.60 -12.59
N ASN A 100 9.14 -2.42 -12.57
CA ASN A 100 9.52 -1.71 -13.79
C ASN A 100 10.47 -2.53 -14.65
N VAL A 101 11.54 -3.10 -14.06
CA VAL A 101 12.49 -3.94 -14.78
C VAL A 101 11.80 -5.16 -15.39
N ILE A 102 10.92 -5.83 -14.65
CA ILE A 102 10.18 -6.99 -15.15
C ILE A 102 9.25 -6.59 -16.30
N TYR A 103 8.39 -5.58 -16.10
CA TYR A 103 7.39 -5.21 -17.11
C TYR A 103 8.01 -4.62 -18.38
N SER A 104 9.10 -3.86 -18.26
CA SER A 104 9.83 -3.33 -19.42
C SER A 104 10.59 -4.42 -20.17
N SER A 105 11.27 -5.34 -19.47
CA SER A 105 12.07 -6.40 -20.11
C SER A 105 11.22 -7.42 -20.86
N PHE A 106 10.04 -7.75 -20.33
CA PHE A 106 9.13 -8.73 -20.93
C PHE A 106 8.00 -8.09 -21.75
N HIS A 107 7.98 -6.76 -21.88
CA HIS A 107 6.91 -6.00 -22.54
C HIS A 107 5.50 -6.31 -22.02
N PHE A 108 5.38 -6.63 -20.73
CA PHE A 108 4.08 -6.90 -20.10
C PHE A 108 3.34 -5.61 -19.75
N LEU A 109 2.02 -5.62 -19.90
CA LEU A 109 1.10 -4.57 -19.43
C LEU A 109 1.41 -3.17 -20.00
N GLN A 110 1.96 -3.10 -21.22
CA GLN A 110 2.33 -1.85 -21.88
C GLN A 110 1.14 -1.15 -22.57
N GLU A 111 -0.02 -1.80 -22.61
CA GLU A 111 -1.25 -1.20 -23.11
C GLU A 111 -1.72 -0.03 -22.23
N GLU A 112 -2.34 0.96 -22.86
CA GLU A 112 -2.90 2.12 -22.15
C GLU A 112 -4.07 1.70 -21.26
N VAL A 113 -4.11 2.26 -20.06
CA VAL A 113 -5.23 2.04 -19.15
C VAL A 113 -6.46 2.76 -19.70
N THR A 114 -7.54 2.03 -19.92
CA THR A 114 -8.80 2.63 -20.36
C THR A 114 -9.51 3.24 -19.16
N ILE A 115 -9.40 4.56 -19.00
CA ILE A 115 -10.16 5.28 -17.98
C ILE A 115 -11.60 5.41 -18.49
N LEU A 116 -12.52 4.69 -17.84
CA LEU A 116 -13.94 4.64 -18.21
C LEU A 116 -14.64 6.01 -18.20
N TRP A 117 -14.00 7.04 -17.64
CA TRP A 117 -14.55 8.37 -17.55
C TRP A 117 -13.52 9.42 -17.97
N LYS A 118 -13.74 10.02 -19.14
CA LYS A 118 -13.01 11.19 -19.63
C LYS A 118 -14.01 12.35 -19.73
N PRO A 119 -14.00 13.34 -18.83
CA PRO A 119 -14.89 14.49 -18.97
C PRO A 119 -14.56 15.22 -20.28
N GLY A 120 -15.59 15.44 -21.09
CA GLY A 120 -15.47 16.18 -22.35
C GLY A 120 -15.46 17.70 -22.14
N ASN A 121 -14.78 18.39 -23.06
CA ASN A 121 -14.55 19.84 -23.19
C ASN A 121 -14.09 20.57 -21.93
N GLU A 122 -12.89 21.14 -22.00
CA GLU A 122 -12.34 22.07 -21.01
C GLU A 122 -13.08 23.42 -21.10
N ASP A 123 -14.25 23.52 -20.46
CA ASP A 123 -14.82 24.82 -20.13
C ASP A 123 -14.03 25.39 -18.94
N PRO A 124 -13.34 26.54 -19.09
CA PRO A 124 -12.57 27.17 -18.01
C PRO A 124 -13.47 27.78 -16.91
N SER A 125 -14.80 27.65 -17.01
CA SER A 125 -15.71 28.20 -16.02
C SER A 125 -15.53 27.58 -14.63
N LEU A 126 -15.59 28.43 -13.60
CA LEU A 126 -15.56 28.00 -12.20
C LEU A 126 -16.67 26.99 -11.89
N LEU A 127 -17.84 27.17 -12.51
CA LEU A 127 -19.00 26.30 -12.33
C LEU A 127 -18.73 24.90 -12.91
N TYR A 128 -18.14 24.81 -14.11
CA TYR A 128 -17.72 23.54 -14.68
C TYR A 128 -16.70 22.83 -13.79
N TRP A 129 -15.71 23.57 -13.28
CA TRP A 129 -14.73 23.02 -12.34
C TRP A 129 -15.37 22.46 -11.06
N ILE A 130 -16.29 23.21 -10.43
CA ILE A 130 -17.03 22.76 -9.22
C ILE A 130 -17.82 21.49 -9.53
N VAL A 131 -18.55 21.46 -10.64
CA VAL A 131 -19.36 20.31 -11.04
C VAL A 131 -18.48 19.08 -11.30
N CYS A 132 -17.34 19.24 -11.96
CA CYS A 132 -16.38 18.15 -12.15
C CYS A 132 -15.83 17.63 -10.82
N GLN A 133 -15.53 18.52 -9.88
CA GLN A 133 -15.03 18.12 -8.56
C GLN A 133 -16.10 17.36 -7.76
N LEU A 134 -17.35 17.83 -7.76
CA LEU A 134 -18.47 17.16 -7.11
C LEU A 134 -18.76 15.79 -7.74
N LYS A 135 -18.71 15.69 -9.07
CA LYS A 135 -18.83 14.40 -9.79
C LYS A 135 -17.71 13.44 -9.39
N GLY A 136 -16.46 13.91 -9.37
CA GLY A 136 -15.31 13.10 -8.96
C GLY A 136 -15.48 12.56 -7.54
N TYR A 137 -15.90 13.39 -6.59
CA TYR A 137 -16.21 12.96 -5.23
C TYR A 137 -17.37 11.98 -5.17
N GLY A 138 -18.42 12.17 -5.99
CA GLY A 138 -19.54 11.23 -6.09
C GLY A 138 -19.11 9.85 -6.58
N VAL A 139 -18.23 9.77 -7.59
CA VAL A 139 -17.68 8.51 -8.09
C VAL A 139 -16.82 7.82 -7.03
N ILE A 140 -15.92 8.56 -6.37
CA ILE A 140 -15.10 8.01 -5.27
C ILE A 140 -15.98 7.48 -4.15
N PHE A 141 -17.02 8.22 -3.75
CA PHE A 141 -17.97 7.78 -2.74
C PHE A 141 -18.66 6.46 -3.13
N LEU A 142 -19.13 6.34 -4.38
CA LEU A 142 -19.75 5.10 -4.87
C LEU A 142 -18.77 3.92 -4.89
N ILE A 143 -17.52 4.13 -5.33
CA ILE A 143 -16.49 3.10 -5.31
C ILE A 143 -16.26 2.61 -3.87
N ILE A 144 -16.07 3.53 -2.91
CA ILE A 144 -15.89 3.20 -1.50
C ILE A 144 -17.11 2.44 -0.95
N LEU A 145 -18.32 2.90 -1.26
CA LEU A 145 -19.56 2.26 -0.81
C LEU A 145 -19.66 0.81 -1.31
N VAL A 146 -19.35 0.57 -2.59
CA VAL A 146 -19.35 -0.77 -3.19
C VAL A 146 -18.28 -1.65 -2.54
N LEU A 147 -17.06 -1.14 -2.36
CA LEU A 147 -15.96 -1.87 -1.74
C LEU A 147 -16.29 -2.27 -0.28
N ILE A 148 -16.76 -1.33 0.55
CA ILE A 148 -17.15 -1.61 1.94
C ILE A 148 -18.29 -2.63 1.97
N SER A 149 -19.25 -2.53 1.06
CA SER A 149 -20.37 -3.48 0.96
C SER A 149 -19.87 -4.88 0.60
N LEU A 150 -18.97 -5.00 -0.38
CA LEU A 150 -18.34 -6.24 -0.79
C LEU A 150 -17.54 -6.87 0.37
N MET A 151 -16.80 -6.07 1.14
CA MET A 151 -16.07 -6.55 2.31
C MET A 151 -17.00 -7.11 3.39
N ARG A 152 -18.16 -6.48 3.63
CA ARG A 152 -19.17 -7.01 4.56
C ARG A 152 -19.68 -8.37 4.08
N VAL A 153 -19.86 -8.55 2.77
CA VAL A 153 -20.22 -9.84 2.17
C VAL A 153 -19.11 -10.86 2.39
N PHE A 154 -17.85 -10.53 2.09
CA PHE A 154 -16.71 -11.43 2.32
C PHE A 154 -16.55 -11.86 3.78
N LYS A 155 -16.82 -10.95 4.72
CA LYS A 155 -16.84 -11.25 6.15
C LYS A 155 -17.96 -12.24 6.49
N LYS A 156 -19.18 -12.03 5.98
CA LYS A 156 -20.32 -12.95 6.19
C LYS A 156 -20.09 -14.33 5.58
N LEU A 157 -19.46 -14.39 4.40
CA LEU A 157 -19.13 -15.64 3.70
C LEU A 157 -17.94 -16.39 4.33
N GLY A 158 -17.30 -15.83 5.36
CA GLY A 158 -16.15 -16.44 6.03
C GLY A 158 -14.86 -16.44 5.19
N VAL A 159 -14.80 -15.65 4.11
CA VAL A 159 -13.59 -15.52 3.26
C VAL A 159 -12.41 -15.03 4.08
N ILE A 160 -12.66 -14.04 4.94
CA ILE A 160 -11.67 -13.51 5.89
C ILE A 160 -11.12 -14.63 6.78
N ASN A 161 -11.99 -15.46 7.34
CA ASN A 161 -11.57 -16.56 8.22
C ASN A 161 -10.75 -17.62 7.47
N ARG A 162 -11.05 -17.88 6.19
CA ARG A 162 -10.27 -18.81 5.36
C ARG A 162 -8.89 -18.23 5.03
N LEU A 163 -8.82 -16.95 4.66
CA LEU A 163 -7.55 -16.26 4.42
C LEU A 163 -6.67 -16.29 5.68
N ASN A 164 -7.27 -16.07 6.85
CA ASN A 164 -6.55 -16.14 8.12
C ASN A 164 -5.90 -17.51 8.34
N LYS A 165 -6.65 -18.60 8.10
CA LYS A 165 -6.11 -19.97 8.20
C LYS A 165 -5.01 -20.25 7.17
N LEU A 166 -5.08 -19.64 6.00
CA LEU A 166 -4.06 -19.80 4.95
C LEU A 166 -2.76 -19.06 5.29
N LEU A 167 -2.86 -17.86 5.88
CA LEU A 167 -1.72 -17.03 6.24
C LEU A 167 -1.03 -17.52 7.53
N GLU A 168 -1.77 -18.14 8.46
CA GLU A 168 -1.23 -18.63 9.72
C GLU A 168 0.05 -19.48 9.60
N PRO A 169 0.12 -20.54 8.76
CA PRO A 169 1.35 -21.33 8.62
C PRO A 169 2.53 -20.50 8.12
N LEU A 170 2.29 -19.56 7.19
CA LEU A 170 3.32 -18.66 6.70
C LEU A 170 3.87 -17.77 7.83
N LEU A 171 3.01 -17.22 8.68
CA LEU A 171 3.44 -16.39 9.81
C LEU A 171 4.26 -17.17 10.85
N ARG A 172 3.91 -18.43 11.08
CA ARG A 172 4.71 -19.32 11.95
C ARG A 172 6.09 -19.59 11.36
N ILE A 173 6.19 -19.77 10.04
CA ILE A 173 7.49 -19.90 9.34
C ILE A 173 8.32 -18.62 9.47
N LEU A 174 7.67 -17.45 9.44
CA LEU A 174 8.29 -16.16 9.71
C LEU A 174 8.66 -15.95 11.20
N GLY A 175 8.44 -16.95 12.06
CA GLY A 175 8.89 -16.96 13.44
C GLY A 175 8.04 -16.13 14.39
N MET A 176 6.77 -15.87 14.04
CA MET A 176 5.81 -15.22 14.91
C MET A 176 5.23 -16.20 15.93
N SER A 177 5.05 -15.73 17.17
CA SER A 177 4.39 -16.51 18.21
C SER A 177 2.90 -16.74 17.95
N LYS A 178 2.31 -17.70 18.66
CA LYS A 178 0.86 -17.98 18.61
C LYS A 178 0.00 -16.79 19.07
N ALA A 179 0.56 -15.89 19.87
CA ALA A 179 -0.10 -14.66 20.30
C ALA A 179 -0.02 -13.55 19.23
N ALA A 180 1.10 -13.45 18.50
CA ALA A 180 1.34 -12.42 17.50
C ALA A 180 0.66 -12.68 16.15
N ALA A 181 0.58 -13.94 15.73
CA ALA A 181 0.07 -14.29 14.40
C ALA A 181 -1.38 -13.83 14.18
N PRO A 182 -2.36 -14.04 15.09
CA PRO A 182 -3.72 -13.58 14.88
C PRO A 182 -3.84 -12.06 14.72
N LEU A 183 -3.11 -11.29 15.54
CA LEU A 183 -3.10 -9.82 15.50
C LEU A 183 -2.53 -9.31 14.18
N THR A 184 -1.44 -9.94 13.73
CA THR A 184 -0.79 -9.63 12.46
C THR A 184 -1.73 -9.90 11.29
N ILE A 185 -2.43 -11.03 11.29
CA ILE A 185 -3.40 -11.38 10.24
C ILE A 185 -4.52 -10.35 10.16
N ILE A 186 -5.05 -9.92 11.32
CA ILE A 186 -6.05 -8.85 11.39
C ILE A 186 -5.50 -7.59 10.75
N GLY A 187 -4.27 -7.19 11.08
CA GLY A 187 -3.60 -6.04 10.46
C GLY A 187 -3.35 -6.19 8.96
N MET A 188 -2.94 -7.36 8.50
CA MET A 188 -2.74 -7.66 7.08
C MET A 188 -4.04 -7.56 6.28
N THR A 189 -5.19 -7.82 6.92
CA THR A 189 -6.49 -7.87 6.25
C THR A 189 -7.25 -6.55 6.35
N LEU A 190 -7.24 -5.92 7.54
CA LEU A 190 -8.03 -4.73 7.87
C LEU A 190 -7.20 -3.44 7.97
N GLY A 191 -5.88 -3.54 7.85
CA GLY A 191 -4.99 -2.39 7.87
C GLY A 191 -4.23 -2.17 9.17
N VAL A 192 -3.16 -1.37 9.08
CA VAL A 192 -2.27 -1.04 10.21
C VAL A 192 -3.02 -0.29 11.32
N SER A 193 -3.99 0.56 10.99
CA SER A 193 -4.76 1.30 12.00
C SER A 193 -5.51 0.38 12.97
N TYR A 194 -6.09 -0.72 12.46
CA TYR A 194 -6.78 -1.71 13.29
C TYR A 194 -5.81 -2.67 13.96
N GLY A 195 -4.99 -3.39 13.17
CA GLY A 195 -4.07 -4.39 13.72
C GLY A 195 -3.00 -3.78 14.63
N GLY A 196 -2.49 -2.60 14.28
CA GLY A 196 -1.51 -1.88 15.07
C GLY A 196 -2.07 -1.35 16.39
N GLY A 197 -3.34 -0.94 16.43
CA GLY A 197 -4.03 -0.60 17.68
C GLY A 197 -4.10 -1.79 18.65
N LEU A 198 -4.41 -2.98 18.14
CA LEU A 198 -4.41 -4.20 18.94
C LEU A 198 -2.99 -4.58 19.41
N ILE A 199 -2.00 -4.48 18.53
CA ILE A 199 -0.58 -4.73 18.89
C ILE A 199 -0.11 -3.75 19.97
N ILE A 200 -0.50 -2.47 19.94
CA ILE A 200 -0.17 -1.51 21.00
C ILE A 200 -0.71 -1.97 22.36
N ASN A 201 -1.94 -2.48 22.39
CA ASN A 201 -2.55 -2.95 23.63
C ASN A 201 -1.84 -4.20 24.17
N GLU A 202 -1.51 -5.15 23.30
CA GLU A 202 -0.82 -6.39 23.69
C GLU A 202 0.69 -6.20 23.95
N ALA A 203 1.29 -5.17 23.40
CA ALA A 203 2.64 -4.74 23.77
C ALA A 203 2.68 -4.21 25.20
N LYS A 204 1.64 -3.47 25.62
CA LYS A 204 1.53 -2.93 26.99
C LYS A 204 1.20 -4.00 28.03
N SER A 205 0.47 -5.04 27.65
CA SER A 205 0.15 -6.18 28.54
C SER A 205 1.35 -7.09 28.79
N GLY A 206 2.42 -6.97 27.99
CA GLY A 206 3.62 -7.81 28.07
C GLY A 206 3.44 -9.20 27.46
N VAL A 207 2.30 -9.47 26.82
CA VAL A 207 2.01 -10.76 26.16
C VAL A 207 2.88 -10.96 24.92
N LEU A 208 3.20 -9.87 24.21
CA LEU A 208 4.04 -9.92 23.01
C LEU A 208 5.50 -9.58 23.30
N SER A 209 6.40 -10.40 22.76
CA SER A 209 7.83 -10.11 22.77
C SER A 209 8.15 -8.92 21.85
N LYS A 210 9.25 -8.19 22.11
CA LYS A 210 9.74 -7.13 21.21
C LYS A 210 9.92 -7.63 19.77
N ARG A 211 10.40 -8.87 19.63
CA ARG A 211 10.59 -9.54 18.34
C ARG A 211 9.25 -9.73 17.63
N ASP A 212 8.23 -10.21 18.33
CA ASP A 212 6.89 -10.38 17.77
C ASP A 212 6.32 -9.05 17.28
N ILE A 213 6.40 -8.00 18.11
CA ILE A 213 5.93 -6.65 17.76
C ILE A 213 6.63 -6.16 16.49
N PHE A 214 7.97 -6.25 16.47
CA PHE A 214 8.79 -5.81 15.35
C PHE A 214 8.43 -6.54 14.05
N LEU A 215 8.37 -7.88 14.08
CA LEU A 215 8.06 -8.68 12.89
C LEU A 215 6.62 -8.43 12.42
N SER A 216 5.67 -8.29 13.34
CA SER A 216 4.25 -8.05 13.03
C SER A 216 4.08 -6.72 12.30
N LEU A 217 4.66 -5.65 12.84
CA LEU A 217 4.54 -4.32 12.25
C LEU A 217 5.36 -4.17 10.98
N SER A 218 6.51 -4.84 10.87
CA SER A 218 7.30 -4.85 9.62
C SER A 218 6.54 -5.53 8.49
N LEU A 219 5.92 -6.69 8.77
CA LEU A 219 5.12 -7.42 7.79
C LEU A 219 3.89 -6.61 7.37
N MET A 220 3.14 -6.09 8.36
CA MET A 220 1.97 -5.26 8.12
C MET A 220 2.34 -3.99 7.34
N GLY A 221 3.44 -3.32 7.68
CA GLY A 221 3.87 -2.10 7.00
C GLY A 221 4.17 -2.28 5.51
N LEU A 222 4.48 -3.50 5.07
CA LEU A 222 4.72 -3.81 3.65
C LEU A 222 3.50 -4.45 2.96
N SER A 223 2.56 -5.03 3.70
CA SER A 223 1.47 -5.84 3.14
C SER A 223 0.21 -5.84 4.00
N HIS A 224 -0.25 -4.66 4.41
CA HIS A 224 -1.56 -4.49 5.00
C HIS A 224 -2.66 -4.26 3.98
N SER A 225 -3.90 -4.39 4.46
CA SER A 225 -5.13 -4.25 3.68
C SER A 225 -5.07 -5.04 2.36
N LEU A 226 -4.67 -6.31 2.43
CA LEU A 226 -4.47 -7.18 1.25
C LEU A 226 -5.74 -7.37 0.40
N ILE A 227 -6.91 -7.08 0.96
CA ILE A 227 -8.19 -7.22 0.25
C ILE A 227 -8.67 -5.85 -0.23
N GLU A 228 -9.01 -4.95 0.70
CA GLU A 228 -9.65 -3.66 0.40
C GLU A 228 -8.80 -2.81 -0.55
N ASP A 229 -7.58 -2.48 -0.12
CA ASP A 229 -6.72 -1.58 -0.89
C ASP A 229 -6.32 -2.22 -2.22
N THR A 230 -6.11 -3.55 -2.26
CA THR A 230 -5.82 -4.26 -3.50
C THR A 230 -6.98 -4.14 -4.50
N LEU A 231 -8.22 -4.39 -4.05
CA LEU A 231 -9.40 -4.29 -4.92
C LEU A 231 -9.61 -2.84 -5.40
N LEU A 232 -9.35 -1.87 -4.53
CA LEU A 232 -9.36 -0.47 -4.91
C LEU A 232 -8.33 -0.19 -6.01
N MET A 233 -7.08 -0.63 -5.87
CA MET A 233 -6.06 -0.43 -6.91
C MET A 233 -6.40 -1.14 -8.22
N VAL A 234 -6.99 -2.32 -8.18
CA VAL A 234 -7.47 -3.03 -9.37
C VAL A 234 -8.59 -2.27 -10.07
N ALA A 235 -9.52 -1.68 -9.30
CA ALA A 235 -10.57 -0.82 -9.86
C ALA A 235 -10.01 0.44 -10.55
N MET A 236 -8.80 0.88 -10.17
CA MET A 236 -8.06 1.98 -10.81
C MET A 236 -7.30 1.55 -12.07
N GLY A 237 -7.35 0.27 -12.45
CA GLY A 237 -6.66 -0.28 -13.62
C GLY A 237 -5.30 -0.92 -13.33
N ALA A 238 -4.95 -1.15 -12.06
CA ALA A 238 -3.74 -1.90 -11.71
C ALA A 238 -3.92 -3.41 -11.90
N SER A 239 -2.83 -4.09 -12.28
CA SER A 239 -2.79 -5.55 -12.39
C SER A 239 -2.48 -6.23 -11.05
N LEU A 240 -3.23 -7.29 -10.72
CA LEU A 240 -3.01 -8.14 -9.53
C LEU A 240 -1.59 -8.70 -9.43
N SER A 241 -0.91 -8.85 -10.57
CA SER A 241 0.49 -9.29 -10.63
C SER A 241 1.42 -8.44 -9.78
N GLY A 242 1.26 -7.12 -9.77
CA GLY A 242 2.06 -6.22 -8.94
C GLY A 242 1.43 -5.99 -7.57
N VAL A 243 0.17 -5.53 -7.54
CA VAL A 243 -0.47 -5.00 -6.32
C VAL A 243 -0.72 -6.06 -5.26
N LEU A 244 -0.81 -7.33 -5.65
CA LEU A 244 -0.99 -8.45 -4.73
C LEU A 244 0.18 -9.41 -4.76
N LEU A 245 0.43 -10.07 -5.91
CA LEU A 245 1.42 -11.15 -5.98
C LEU A 245 2.84 -10.64 -5.74
N GLY A 246 3.26 -9.64 -6.52
CA GLY A 246 4.57 -9.00 -6.38
C GLY A 246 4.77 -8.43 -4.97
N ARG A 247 3.76 -7.73 -4.44
CA ARG A 247 3.77 -7.18 -3.07
C ARG A 247 3.96 -8.26 -2.00
N VAL A 248 3.16 -9.33 -2.01
CA VAL A 248 3.25 -10.39 -1.00
C VAL A 248 4.58 -11.14 -1.10
N LEU A 249 5.02 -11.48 -2.31
CA LEU A 249 6.31 -12.17 -2.53
C LEU A 249 7.48 -11.31 -2.04
N PHE A 250 7.49 -10.03 -2.42
CA PHE A 250 8.50 -9.08 -1.96
C PHE A 250 8.54 -8.99 -0.44
N THR A 251 7.38 -8.83 0.19
CA THR A 251 7.27 -8.77 1.64
C THR A 251 7.82 -10.02 2.31
N ILE A 252 7.48 -11.21 1.81
CA ILE A 252 8.01 -12.48 2.34
C ILE A 252 9.54 -12.49 2.26
N VAL A 253 10.12 -12.11 1.12
CA VAL A 253 11.58 -12.05 0.93
C VAL A 253 12.22 -11.07 1.91
N VAL A 254 11.67 -9.85 2.03
CA VAL A 254 12.17 -8.84 2.98
C VAL A 254 12.09 -9.35 4.42
N MET A 255 10.99 -9.99 4.80
CA MET A 255 10.85 -10.57 6.13
C MET A 255 11.86 -11.68 6.40
N PHE A 256 12.15 -12.56 5.43
CA PHE A 256 13.20 -13.56 5.57
C PHE A 256 14.58 -12.93 5.78
N ILE A 257 14.89 -11.85 5.06
CA ILE A 257 16.13 -11.09 5.24
C ILE A 257 16.20 -10.49 6.64
N LEU A 258 15.13 -9.80 7.08
CA LEU A 258 15.04 -9.21 8.42
C LEU A 258 15.24 -10.26 9.51
N ILE A 259 14.56 -11.41 9.43
CA ILE A 259 14.71 -12.51 10.40
C ILE A 259 16.15 -13.02 10.46
N LYS A 260 16.83 -13.17 9.32
CA LYS A 260 18.24 -13.57 9.28
C LYS A 260 19.17 -12.52 9.89
N CYS A 261 18.93 -11.24 9.62
CA CYS A 261 19.69 -10.13 10.21
C CYS A 261 19.52 -10.08 11.74
N ILE A 262 18.28 -10.25 12.23
CA ILE A 262 17.98 -10.26 13.66
C ILE A 262 18.67 -11.44 14.36
N LYS A 263 18.65 -12.66 13.78
CA LYS A 263 19.32 -13.82 14.37
C LYS A 263 20.84 -13.65 14.52
N ARG A 264 21.46 -12.77 13.74
CA ARG A 264 22.90 -12.45 13.84
C ARG A 264 23.21 -11.39 14.90
N LEU A 265 22.20 -10.65 15.37
CA LEU A 265 22.31 -9.71 16.48
C LEU A 265 21.97 -10.48 17.77
N SER A 266 22.90 -10.55 18.74
CA SER A 266 22.62 -11.24 20.01
C SER A 266 21.37 -10.64 20.68
N GLU A 267 20.57 -11.45 21.35
CA GLU A 267 19.32 -11.02 22.04
C GLU A 267 19.54 -9.82 23.00
N TYR A 268 20.75 -9.65 23.54
CA TYR A 268 21.15 -8.50 24.37
C TYR A 268 21.16 -7.13 23.67
N ARG A 269 21.09 -7.07 22.33
CA ARG A 269 21.13 -5.81 21.55
C ARG A 269 19.76 -5.40 20.97
N PHE A 270 18.67 -6.11 21.31
CA PHE A 270 17.33 -5.90 20.74
C PHE A 270 16.34 -5.15 21.66
#